data_AF-A0A411YDY2-F1
#
_entry.id   AF-A0A411YDY2-F1
#
_cell.length_a   1.000
_cell.length_b   1.000
_cell.length_c   1.000
_cell.angle_alpha   90.00
_cell.angle_beta   90.00
_cell.angle_gamma   90.00
#
_symmetry.space_group_name_H-M   'P 1'
#
loop_
_entity.id
_entity.type
_entity.pdbx_description
1 polymer ?
#
loop_
_entity_poly.entity_id
_entity_poly.type
_entity_poly.pdbx_seq_one_letter_code
_entity_poly.pdbx_strand_id
1 'polypeptide(L)'
;MRFSLVRAGACRTGTPARASRNGGPASPPPIATDAFRSARRALGAAALVAGLLLALWPSIAAAESDSGEGGSQVEVVQVEGPLDGRIVGQIEDALERAREADAQVLVLELDSPGALRTDALALAERIDASEVPVVAWIGPAGAEATGGVAVVAQSAHVLAMSPASVLGGAGAVDLADADRDAVPEPDPDEAERVADVLGDYADDRGRDPDLARDMVTGGAVVALGPGEPTDVDPDALPWAVDPDAATMGSDAELLDAGALDVAAGELPDVLAAVDGAEVMTAGGERTIAIDPGGAEVRFDNLGVWDAILHGVTDPTLAYLLVVGGLLAILFEVFQPGMGVPGIAGAGLLAAGAWGLWVLPVAWWALLLLLIGLALLAVDLAIGGFGLVTAGGTAALALGSWQLFSGPPPLQPVGWAVALVVVFCVVFFVAIMTGVLRAQGQQALAGAEDAVGDTGVVRSMLNPEGHVFVDGKLWRARAPEDVGKVPTGTSVRVTGLDHERQALAVEPAEREPAGDP
;
A
#
# COMPACT_ATOMS: atom_id res chain seq x y z
N MET A 1 45.50 -20.27 62.98
CA MET A 1 44.40 -21.26 62.95
C MET A 1 44.89 -22.49 62.21
N ARG A 2 44.86 -23.65 62.86
CA ARG A 2 45.31 -24.96 62.37
C ARG A 2 44.31 -25.50 61.35
N PHE A 3 44.77 -26.10 60.26
CA PHE A 3 44.35 -27.46 59.88
C PHE A 3 45.45 -28.16 59.07
N SER A 4 45.48 -29.48 59.24
CA SER A 4 46.59 -30.41 59.01
C SER A 4 46.67 -30.92 57.56
N LEU A 5 47.92 -31.02 57.10
CA LEU A 5 48.50 -32.02 56.19
C LEU A 5 47.73 -33.33 55.96
N VAL A 6 47.72 -33.81 54.70
CA VAL A 6 48.12 -35.18 54.31
C VAL A 6 48.83 -35.15 52.95
N ARG A 7 49.85 -36.01 52.80
CA ARG A 7 50.90 -36.07 51.79
C ARG A 7 50.73 -37.30 50.88
N ALA A 8 51.19 -37.14 49.64
CA ALA A 8 51.92 -38.11 48.78
C ALA A 8 51.21 -39.34 48.15
N GLY A 9 51.52 -39.54 46.86
CA GLY A 9 51.35 -40.80 46.14
C GLY A 9 51.64 -40.67 44.64
N ALA A 10 52.92 -40.56 44.27
CA ALA A 10 53.35 -40.72 42.88
C ALA A 10 53.56 -42.21 42.57
N CYS A 11 53.03 -42.69 41.43
CA CYS A 11 53.52 -43.91 40.80
C CYS A 11 53.45 -43.77 39.27
N ARG A 12 54.61 -43.85 38.62
CA ARG A 12 54.77 -43.95 37.17
C ARG A 12 54.86 -45.42 36.81
N THR A 13 54.17 -45.85 35.76
CA THR A 13 54.62 -46.92 34.86
C THR A 13 54.11 -46.63 33.44
N GLY A 14 55.03 -46.42 32.50
CA GLY A 14 54.76 -46.48 31.04
C GLY A 14 54.41 -47.91 30.63
N THR A 15 53.83 -48.21 29.46
CA THR A 15 54.36 -48.05 28.07
C THR A 15 53.30 -48.69 27.12
N PRO A 16 53.34 -48.57 25.77
CA PRO A 16 53.33 -47.39 24.91
C PRO A 16 52.07 -47.30 24.02
N ALA A 17 51.85 -46.10 23.47
CA ALA A 17 50.94 -45.82 22.37
C ALA A 17 51.39 -46.52 21.07
N ARG A 18 50.43 -47.09 20.34
CA ARG A 18 50.60 -47.51 18.94
C ARG A 18 50.41 -46.28 18.05
N ALA A 19 51.49 -45.84 17.42
CA ALA A 19 51.51 -44.74 16.48
C ALA A 19 50.69 -45.09 15.21
N SER A 20 49.62 -44.34 14.98
CA SER A 20 49.07 -44.13 13.64
C SER A 20 49.72 -42.86 13.09
N ARG A 21 50.69 -43.05 12.19
CA ARG A 21 51.19 -42.02 11.29
C ARG A 21 50.17 -41.86 10.17
N ASN A 22 49.54 -40.69 10.09
CA ASN A 22 49.39 -39.91 8.85
C ASN A 22 48.66 -38.61 9.18
N GLY A 23 49.43 -37.62 9.62
CA GLY A 23 49.00 -36.22 9.60
C GLY A 23 49.21 -35.66 8.20
N GLY A 24 48.12 -35.58 7.43
CA GLY A 24 47.94 -34.53 6.44
C GLY A 24 47.07 -33.43 7.07
N PRO A 25 47.22 -32.15 6.70
CA PRO A 25 46.37 -31.10 7.24
C PRO A 25 44.91 -31.43 6.90
N ALA A 26 44.06 -31.47 7.93
CA ALA A 26 42.63 -31.64 7.76
C ALA A 26 42.11 -30.49 6.89
N SER A 27 41.70 -30.80 5.67
CA SER A 27 40.88 -29.92 4.85
C SER A 27 39.58 -29.63 5.63
N PRO A 28 39.19 -28.35 5.78
CA PRO A 28 37.93 -28.02 6.45
C PRO A 28 36.76 -28.67 5.69
N PRO A 29 35.66 -29.03 6.38
CA PRO A 29 34.50 -29.61 5.72
C PRO A 29 33.98 -28.65 4.66
N PRO A 30 33.46 -29.15 3.52
CA PRO A 30 32.75 -28.30 2.57
C PRO A 30 31.46 -27.85 3.24
N ILE A 31 31.50 -26.68 3.89
CA ILE A 31 30.29 -25.99 4.31
C ILE A 31 29.47 -25.79 3.03
N ALA A 32 28.27 -26.38 3.01
CA ALA A 32 27.33 -26.34 1.90
C ALA A 32 27.20 -24.92 1.35
N THR A 33 27.80 -24.68 0.17
CA THR A 33 27.85 -23.38 -0.50
C THR A 33 26.59 -23.07 -1.32
N ASP A 34 25.54 -23.87 -1.16
CA ASP A 34 24.31 -23.75 -1.94
C ASP A 34 23.19 -23.02 -1.20
N ALA A 35 23.14 -23.08 0.14
CA ALA A 35 22.21 -22.27 0.93
C ALA A 35 22.56 -20.77 0.93
N PHE A 36 23.85 -20.43 0.73
CA PHE A 36 24.30 -19.04 0.63
C PHE A 36 24.18 -18.44 -0.78
N ARG A 37 23.95 -19.26 -1.82
CA ARG A 37 23.81 -18.79 -3.21
C ARG A 37 22.42 -18.23 -3.51
N SER A 38 21.36 -18.75 -2.88
CA SER A 38 20.01 -18.18 -2.95
C SER A 38 19.92 -16.87 -2.14
N ALA A 39 20.56 -16.81 -0.97
CA ALA A 39 20.65 -15.58 -0.17
C ALA A 39 21.47 -14.48 -0.87
N ARG A 40 22.58 -14.81 -1.56
CA ARG A 40 23.35 -13.84 -2.35
C ARG A 40 22.64 -13.34 -3.61
N ARG A 41 21.70 -14.11 -4.19
CA ARG A 41 20.85 -13.66 -5.31
C ARG A 41 19.73 -12.73 -4.84
N ALA A 42 19.18 -12.96 -3.65
CA ALA A 42 18.23 -12.04 -3.01
C ALA A 42 18.90 -10.74 -2.52
N LEU A 43 20.09 -10.83 -1.91
CA LEU A 43 20.92 -9.67 -1.51
C LEU A 43 21.49 -8.91 -2.72
N GLY A 44 21.80 -9.60 -3.82
CA GLY A 44 22.23 -8.97 -5.08
C GLY A 44 21.09 -8.22 -5.77
N ALA A 45 19.86 -8.73 -5.71
CA ALA A 45 18.67 -8.03 -6.20
C ALA A 45 18.33 -6.82 -5.30
N ALA A 46 18.43 -6.95 -3.98
CA ALA A 46 18.20 -5.83 -3.05
C ALA A 46 19.29 -4.74 -3.14
N ALA A 47 20.56 -5.11 -3.38
CA ALA A 47 21.65 -4.16 -3.59
C ALA A 47 21.61 -3.50 -4.98
N LEU A 48 21.07 -4.18 -6.00
CA LEU A 48 20.77 -3.56 -7.30
C LEU A 48 19.59 -2.59 -7.20
N VAL A 49 18.57 -2.87 -6.39
CA VAL A 49 17.47 -1.92 -6.13
C VAL A 49 17.93 -0.74 -5.28
N ALA A 50 18.73 -0.95 -4.23
CA ALA A 50 19.31 0.14 -3.44
C ALA A 50 20.36 0.97 -4.22
N GLY A 51 21.13 0.32 -5.10
CA GLY A 51 22.07 0.99 -6.01
C GLY A 51 21.36 1.74 -7.14
N LEU A 52 20.21 1.25 -7.62
CA LEU A 52 19.36 1.96 -8.58
C LEU A 52 18.63 3.13 -7.90
N LEU A 53 18.20 3.00 -6.64
CA LEU A 53 17.61 4.07 -5.84
C LEU A 53 18.63 5.16 -5.43
N LEU A 54 19.91 4.80 -5.25
CA LEU A 54 21.00 5.77 -5.02
C LEU A 54 21.54 6.37 -6.32
N ALA A 55 21.40 5.68 -7.46
CA ALA A 55 21.70 6.23 -8.80
C ALA A 55 20.53 7.05 -9.38
N LEU A 56 19.35 6.95 -8.79
CA LEU A 56 18.18 7.80 -9.01
C LEU A 56 18.11 8.97 -8.03
N TRP A 57 19.15 9.23 -7.23
CA TRP A 57 19.23 10.48 -6.47
C TRP A 57 19.30 11.62 -7.50
N PRO A 58 18.24 12.42 -7.68
CA PRO A 58 18.30 13.53 -8.60
C PRO A 58 19.38 14.45 -8.05
N SER A 59 20.25 14.91 -8.95
CA SER A 59 21.00 16.11 -8.67
C SER A 59 19.95 17.19 -8.41
N ILE A 60 19.67 17.49 -7.14
CA ILE A 60 19.14 18.78 -6.73
C ILE A 60 20.31 19.75 -6.99
N ALA A 61 20.52 20.01 -8.28
CA ALA A 61 21.00 21.30 -8.69
C ALA A 61 19.97 22.25 -8.11
N ALA A 62 20.44 23.13 -7.22
CA ALA A 62 19.74 24.34 -6.90
C ALA A 62 19.27 24.92 -8.24
N ALA A 63 17.96 24.91 -8.48
CA ALA A 63 17.37 25.90 -9.34
C ALA A 63 17.66 27.21 -8.63
N GLU A 64 18.76 27.86 -9.01
CA GLU A 64 18.88 29.29 -8.87
C GLU A 64 17.61 29.85 -9.49
N SER A 65 16.77 30.45 -8.64
CA SER A 65 15.70 31.33 -9.10
C SER A 65 16.38 32.44 -9.87
N ASP A 66 16.35 32.31 -11.20
CA ASP A 66 16.48 33.45 -12.08
C ASP A 66 15.25 34.31 -11.79
N SER A 67 15.43 35.34 -10.97
CA SER A 67 14.43 36.38 -10.78
C SER A 67 14.34 37.15 -12.09
N GLY A 68 13.60 36.59 -13.04
CA GLY A 68 13.21 37.23 -14.28
C GLY A 68 12.34 38.44 -13.96
N GLU A 69 12.85 39.62 -14.28
CA GLU A 69 12.13 40.87 -14.18
C GLU A 69 10.82 40.82 -15.01
N GLY A 70 9.67 40.88 -14.32
CA GLY A 70 8.45 41.51 -14.83
C GLY A 70 7.41 40.62 -15.54
N GLY A 71 7.36 39.32 -15.28
CA GLY A 71 6.21 38.48 -15.70
C GLY A 71 5.05 38.56 -14.70
N SER A 72 3.80 38.52 -15.18
CA SER A 72 2.62 38.33 -14.33
C SER A 72 2.74 36.98 -13.60
N GLN A 73 2.78 36.98 -12.26
CA GLN A 73 2.86 35.76 -11.48
C GLN A 73 1.48 35.13 -11.34
N VAL A 74 1.39 33.85 -11.75
CA VAL A 74 0.21 32.98 -11.63
C VAL A 74 0.57 31.88 -10.65
N GLU A 75 -0.12 31.78 -9.51
CA GLU A 75 0.04 30.67 -8.58
C GLU A 75 -1.01 29.60 -8.87
N VAL A 76 -0.61 28.34 -8.91
CA VAL A 76 -1.50 27.20 -9.20
C VAL A 76 -1.40 26.20 -8.06
N VAL A 77 -2.53 25.87 -7.43
CA VAL A 77 -2.63 24.84 -6.40
C VAL A 77 -3.45 23.68 -6.96
N GLN A 78 -2.89 22.48 -6.94
CA GLN A 78 -3.56 21.27 -7.37
C GLN A 78 -4.24 20.58 -6.19
N VAL A 79 -5.53 20.30 -6.35
CA VAL A 79 -6.39 19.65 -5.36
C VAL A 79 -6.83 18.32 -5.96
N GLU A 80 -6.00 17.29 -5.78
CA GLU A 80 -6.28 15.92 -6.23
C GLU A 80 -6.74 15.07 -5.04
N GLY A 81 -7.81 14.30 -5.21
CA GLY A 81 -8.35 13.45 -4.15
C GLY A 81 -9.07 14.23 -3.05
N PRO A 82 -9.35 13.62 -1.88
CA PRO A 82 -10.14 14.27 -0.84
C PRO A 82 -9.53 15.58 -0.34
N LEU A 83 -10.35 16.63 -0.21
CA LEU A 83 -9.94 17.89 0.40
C LEU A 83 -9.76 17.69 1.91
N ASP A 84 -8.55 17.31 2.31
CA ASP A 84 -8.15 17.10 3.71
C ASP A 84 -7.43 18.32 4.29
N GLY A 85 -7.14 18.28 5.59
CA GLY A 85 -6.51 19.40 6.29
C GLY A 85 -5.13 19.81 5.78
N ARG A 86 -4.44 18.95 5.00
CA ARG A 86 -3.14 19.27 4.38
C ARG A 86 -3.35 20.15 3.17
N ILE A 87 -4.30 19.79 2.31
CA ILE A 87 -4.66 20.59 1.13
C ILE A 87 -5.30 21.91 1.56
N VAL A 88 -6.19 21.90 2.56
CA VAL A 88 -6.73 23.14 3.12
C VAL A 88 -5.60 24.07 3.54
N GLY A 89 -4.67 23.58 4.38
CA GLY A 89 -3.48 24.33 4.81
C GLY A 89 -2.65 24.88 3.66
N GLN A 90 -2.46 24.08 2.60
CA GLN A 90 -1.76 24.51 1.40
C GLN A 90 -2.47 25.67 0.69
N ILE A 91 -3.79 25.58 0.50
CA ILE A 91 -4.59 26.65 -0.10
C ILE A 91 -4.51 27.91 0.78
N GLU A 92 -4.57 27.76 2.12
CA GLU A 92 -4.42 28.88 3.05
C GLU A 92 -3.09 29.60 2.88
N ASP A 93 -1.99 28.83 2.82
CA ASP A 93 -0.65 29.37 2.63
C ASP A 93 -0.48 29.97 1.23
N ALA A 94 -1.09 29.38 0.20
CA ALA A 94 -1.08 29.90 -1.17
C ALA A 94 -1.82 31.23 -1.29
N LEU A 95 -2.98 31.38 -0.64
CA LEU A 95 -3.70 32.65 -0.57
C LEU A 95 -2.83 33.75 0.05
N GLU A 96 -2.17 33.47 1.18
CA GLU A 96 -1.31 34.48 1.83
C GLU A 96 -0.08 34.80 0.98
N ARG A 97 0.59 33.79 0.39
CA ARG A 97 1.74 34.03 -0.48
C ARG A 97 1.38 34.79 -1.75
N ALA A 98 0.25 34.46 -2.37
CA ALA A 98 -0.25 35.17 -3.54
C ALA A 98 -0.53 36.64 -3.19
N ARG A 99 -1.08 36.90 -2.00
CA ARG A 99 -1.31 38.26 -1.48
C ARG A 99 0.00 39.01 -1.22
N GLU A 100 0.98 38.37 -0.57
CA GLU A 100 2.30 38.95 -0.30
C GLU A 100 3.10 39.25 -1.58
N ALA A 101 2.95 38.40 -2.60
CA ALA A 101 3.61 38.55 -3.89
C ALA A 101 2.86 39.51 -4.85
N ASP A 102 1.67 39.99 -4.47
CA ASP A 102 0.75 40.73 -5.35
C ASP A 102 0.52 39.98 -6.69
N ALA A 103 0.29 38.66 -6.57
CA ALA A 103 0.02 37.79 -7.71
C ALA A 103 -1.23 38.26 -8.46
N GLN A 104 -1.25 38.04 -9.77
CA GLN A 104 -2.38 38.47 -10.62
C GLN A 104 -3.59 37.57 -10.42
N VAL A 105 -3.35 36.28 -10.20
CA VAL A 105 -4.39 35.28 -9.97
C VAL A 105 -3.82 34.08 -9.22
N LEU A 106 -4.65 33.48 -8.38
CA LEU A 106 -4.47 32.13 -7.83
C LEU A 106 -5.44 31.20 -8.55
N VAL A 107 -4.95 30.12 -9.14
CA VAL A 107 -5.77 29.07 -9.75
C VAL A 107 -5.80 27.85 -8.84
N LEU A 108 -7.00 27.36 -8.54
CA LEU A 108 -7.23 26.09 -7.89
C LEU A 108 -7.63 25.08 -8.98
N GLU A 109 -6.75 24.13 -9.28
CA GLU A 109 -7.05 23.00 -10.16
C GLU A 109 -7.70 21.90 -9.31
N LEU A 110 -8.98 21.60 -9.57
CA LEU A 110 -9.83 20.78 -8.72
C LEU A 110 -10.18 19.45 -9.40
N ASP A 111 -9.80 18.35 -8.74
CA ASP A 111 -10.26 16.98 -9.01
C ASP A 111 -10.45 16.23 -7.68
N SER A 112 -11.64 16.36 -7.10
CA SER A 112 -11.94 15.92 -5.74
C SER A 112 -13.36 15.37 -5.54
N PRO A 113 -13.48 14.19 -4.89
CA PRO A 113 -14.76 13.58 -4.55
C PRO A 113 -15.45 14.21 -3.33
N GLY A 114 -14.82 15.20 -2.67
CA GLY A 114 -15.36 15.84 -1.47
C GLY A 114 -14.33 16.20 -0.40
N ALA A 115 -14.84 16.80 0.68
CA ALA A 115 -14.06 17.19 1.86
C ALA A 115 -13.96 16.03 2.86
N LEU A 116 -12.81 15.89 3.52
CA LEU A 116 -12.56 14.82 4.49
C LEU A 116 -12.00 15.35 5.80
N ARG A 117 -12.83 15.33 6.84
CA ARG A 117 -12.59 15.88 8.18
C ARG A 117 -12.18 17.35 8.17
N THR A 118 -12.82 18.13 7.31
CA THR A 118 -12.51 19.53 7.07
C THR A 118 -13.76 20.37 6.90
N ASP A 119 -13.66 21.64 7.28
CA ASP A 119 -14.73 22.62 7.10
C ASP A 119 -14.52 23.34 5.76
N ALA A 120 -15.18 22.82 4.73
CA ALA A 120 -15.10 23.39 3.38
C ALA A 120 -15.79 24.76 3.28
N LEU A 121 -16.81 25.01 4.11
CA LEU A 121 -17.49 26.30 4.15
C LEU A 121 -16.56 27.38 4.72
N ALA A 122 -15.83 27.07 5.79
CA ALA A 122 -14.82 27.98 6.34
C ALA A 122 -13.71 28.29 5.31
N LEU A 123 -13.30 27.32 4.48
CA LEU A 123 -12.35 27.58 3.39
C LEU A 123 -12.98 28.46 2.30
N ALA A 124 -14.22 28.20 1.91
CA ALA A 124 -14.96 28.98 0.94
C ALA A 124 -15.11 30.45 1.38
N GLU A 125 -15.44 30.70 2.64
CA GLU A 125 -15.48 32.04 3.24
C GLU A 125 -14.11 32.76 3.14
N ARG A 126 -13.01 32.03 3.31
CA ARG A 126 -11.66 32.60 3.18
C ARG A 126 -11.29 32.91 1.74
N ILE A 127 -11.76 32.12 0.77
CA ILE A 127 -11.56 32.36 -0.66
C ILE A 127 -12.38 33.57 -1.11
N ASP A 128 -13.64 33.67 -0.68
CA ASP A 128 -14.50 34.83 -0.93
C ASP A 128 -13.91 36.12 -0.34
N ALA A 129 -13.32 36.03 0.85
CA ALA A 129 -12.62 37.15 1.48
C ALA A 129 -11.21 37.47 0.91
N SER A 130 -10.78 36.79 -0.15
CA SER A 130 -9.44 37.00 -0.74
C SER A 130 -9.33 38.37 -1.43
N GLU A 131 -8.18 39.03 -1.26
CA GLU A 131 -7.83 40.26 -2.01
C GLU A 131 -7.26 39.95 -3.41
N VAL A 132 -6.81 38.71 -3.62
CA VAL A 132 -6.27 38.21 -4.89
C VAL A 132 -7.37 37.45 -5.64
N PRO A 133 -7.56 37.68 -6.95
CA PRO A 133 -8.45 36.88 -7.79
C PRO A 133 -8.19 35.38 -7.66
N VAL A 134 -9.24 34.62 -7.39
CA VAL A 134 -9.18 33.15 -7.30
C VAL A 134 -10.01 32.54 -8.42
N VAL A 135 -9.39 31.71 -9.24
CA VAL A 135 -10.05 30.91 -10.29
C VAL A 135 -10.14 29.47 -9.79
N ALA A 136 -11.34 28.92 -9.69
CA ALA A 136 -11.51 27.47 -9.54
C ALA A 136 -11.65 26.85 -10.92
N TRP A 137 -10.76 25.94 -11.29
CA TRP A 137 -10.83 25.19 -12.53
C TRP A 137 -11.04 23.71 -12.23
N ILE A 138 -12.19 23.18 -12.64
CA ILE A 138 -12.53 21.75 -12.51
C ILE A 138 -11.98 21.06 -13.73
N GLY A 139 -10.78 20.50 -13.57
CA GLY A 139 -9.96 20.04 -14.67
C GLY A 139 -8.83 19.15 -14.14
N PRO A 140 -8.23 18.32 -15.02
CA PRO A 140 -8.47 18.20 -16.46
C PRO A 140 -9.76 17.43 -16.82
N ALA A 141 -9.94 17.07 -18.09
CA ALA A 141 -11.16 16.41 -18.56
C ALA A 141 -11.54 15.16 -17.76
N GLY A 142 -12.80 15.11 -17.31
CA GLY A 142 -13.31 14.06 -16.43
C GLY A 142 -13.16 14.34 -14.93
N ALA A 143 -12.54 15.47 -14.54
CA ALA A 143 -12.40 15.85 -13.14
C ALA A 143 -13.74 16.15 -12.47
N GLU A 144 -13.80 15.98 -11.17
CA GLU A 144 -14.98 16.27 -10.36
C GLU A 144 -14.69 17.28 -9.26
N ALA A 145 -15.67 18.10 -8.90
CA ALA A 145 -15.66 18.92 -7.69
C ALA A 145 -17.01 18.73 -7.00
N THR A 146 -17.04 17.81 -6.03
CA THR A 146 -18.29 17.43 -5.36
C THR A 146 -18.25 17.68 -3.85
N GLY A 147 -19.41 17.63 -3.19
CA GLY A 147 -19.52 17.84 -1.75
C GLY A 147 -18.99 19.21 -1.33
N GLY A 148 -18.18 19.22 -0.26
CA GLY A 148 -17.52 20.45 0.19
C GLY A 148 -16.63 21.13 -0.87
N VAL A 149 -16.08 20.39 -1.84
CA VAL A 149 -15.26 21.01 -2.90
C VAL A 149 -16.11 21.80 -3.90
N ALA A 150 -17.36 21.40 -4.11
CA ALA A 150 -18.31 22.20 -4.90
C ALA A 150 -18.58 23.57 -4.23
N VAL A 151 -18.68 23.58 -2.89
CA VAL A 151 -18.81 24.83 -2.10
C VAL A 151 -17.58 25.73 -2.28
N VAL A 152 -16.39 25.14 -2.20
CA VAL A 152 -15.11 25.84 -2.45
C VAL A 152 -15.05 26.38 -3.88
N ALA A 153 -15.41 25.59 -4.89
CA ALA A 153 -15.41 26.02 -6.28
C ALA A 153 -16.35 27.21 -6.53
N GLN A 154 -17.56 27.17 -5.96
CA GLN A 154 -18.55 28.23 -6.11
C GLN A 154 -18.13 29.55 -5.43
N SER A 155 -17.34 29.48 -4.35
CA SER A 155 -16.77 30.68 -3.72
C SER A 155 -15.65 31.35 -4.53
N ALA A 156 -15.11 30.70 -5.56
CA ALA A 156 -14.08 31.30 -6.38
C ALA A 156 -14.62 32.44 -7.25
N HIS A 157 -13.82 33.49 -7.44
CA HIS A 157 -14.17 34.68 -8.22
C HIS A 157 -14.47 34.34 -9.68
N VAL A 158 -13.79 33.34 -10.22
CA VAL A 158 -14.06 32.77 -11.54
C VAL A 158 -14.16 31.25 -11.40
N LEU A 159 -15.19 30.66 -12.02
CA LEU A 159 -15.42 29.24 -12.10
C LEU A 159 -15.21 28.77 -13.54
N ALA A 160 -14.24 27.90 -13.73
CA ALA A 160 -13.90 27.30 -15.00
C ALA A 160 -14.13 25.79 -14.97
N MET A 161 -14.61 25.21 -16.06
CA MET A 161 -14.85 23.77 -16.19
C MET A 161 -14.25 23.20 -17.47
N SER A 162 -13.63 22.02 -17.35
CA SER A 162 -13.17 21.23 -18.47
C SER A 162 -14.28 20.35 -19.05
N PRO A 163 -14.22 19.94 -20.33
CA PRO A 163 -15.11 18.91 -20.87
C PRO A 163 -15.13 17.64 -20.01
N ALA A 164 -16.31 17.03 -19.92
CA ALA A 164 -16.66 15.89 -19.08
C ALA A 164 -16.46 16.09 -17.57
N SER A 165 -16.26 17.33 -17.10
CA SER A 165 -16.14 17.61 -15.66
C SER A 165 -17.50 17.76 -14.97
N VAL A 166 -17.51 17.56 -13.66
CA VAL A 166 -18.73 17.60 -12.84
C VAL A 166 -18.55 18.55 -11.66
N LEU A 167 -19.52 19.43 -11.45
CA LEU A 167 -19.63 20.31 -10.29
C LEU A 167 -20.98 20.06 -9.61
N GLY A 168 -21.01 19.67 -8.33
CA GLY A 168 -22.31 19.56 -7.65
C GLY A 168 -22.31 18.63 -6.45
N GLY A 169 -23.50 18.18 -6.07
CA GLY A 169 -23.66 17.40 -4.84
C GLY A 169 -23.11 18.17 -3.64
N ALA A 170 -23.32 19.50 -3.61
CA ALA A 170 -22.75 20.44 -2.64
C ALA A 170 -23.41 20.35 -1.26
N GLY A 171 -24.24 19.34 -1.02
CA GLY A 171 -24.71 19.00 0.32
C GLY A 171 -23.48 18.85 1.21
N ALA A 172 -23.35 19.73 2.21
CA ALA A 172 -22.17 19.84 3.05
C ALA A 172 -22.04 18.62 3.98
N VAL A 173 -21.66 17.50 3.40
CA VAL A 173 -21.49 16.22 4.06
C VAL A 173 -20.02 15.86 3.95
N ASP A 174 -19.40 15.70 5.11
CA ASP A 174 -18.02 15.24 5.20
C ASP A 174 -17.94 13.77 4.72
N LEU A 175 -16.96 13.46 3.89
CA LEU A 175 -16.72 12.09 3.42
C LEU A 175 -16.50 11.10 4.57
N ALA A 176 -16.03 11.55 5.73
CA ALA A 176 -15.88 10.73 6.92
C ALA A 176 -17.21 10.28 7.54
N ASP A 177 -18.28 11.06 7.35
CA ASP A 177 -19.60 10.79 7.90
C ASP A 177 -20.51 10.09 6.88
N ALA A 178 -20.09 9.99 5.63
CA ALA A 178 -20.83 9.31 4.58
C ALA A 178 -20.81 7.79 4.68
N ASP A 179 -21.97 7.18 4.42
CA ASP A 179 -22.14 5.73 4.40
C ASP A 179 -21.70 5.18 3.04
N ARG A 180 -21.23 3.94 3.05
CA ARG A 180 -20.84 3.19 1.85
C ARG A 180 -21.98 3.03 0.86
N ASP A 181 -23.19 2.78 1.38
CA ASP A 181 -24.35 2.36 0.59
C ASP A 181 -25.39 3.49 0.41
N ALA A 182 -25.12 4.70 0.91
CA ALA A 182 -26.03 5.84 0.80
C ALA A 182 -25.29 7.18 0.85
N VAL A 183 -25.70 8.13 0.00
CA VAL A 183 -25.36 9.54 0.17
C VAL A 183 -26.12 10.06 1.39
N PRO A 184 -25.45 10.57 2.43
CA PRO A 184 -26.18 11.14 3.56
C PRO A 184 -26.99 12.34 3.10
N GLU A 185 -28.26 12.38 3.46
CA GLU A 185 -29.03 13.61 3.34
C GLU A 185 -28.46 14.60 4.37
N PRO A 186 -28.01 15.79 3.94
CA PRO A 186 -27.54 16.82 4.87
C PRO A 186 -28.67 17.21 5.83
N ASP A 187 -28.30 17.67 7.03
CA ASP A 187 -29.28 18.22 7.97
C ASP A 187 -30.06 19.35 7.29
N PRO A 188 -31.41 19.37 7.33
CA PRO A 188 -32.19 20.36 6.58
C PRO A 188 -31.83 21.81 6.90
N ASP A 189 -31.52 22.12 8.16
CA ASP A 189 -31.16 23.49 8.58
C ASP A 189 -29.75 23.85 8.07
N GLU A 190 -28.87 22.86 7.92
CA GLU A 190 -27.54 23.02 7.32
C GLU A 190 -27.60 23.14 5.80
N ALA A 191 -28.41 22.31 5.15
CA ALA A 191 -28.66 22.38 3.72
C ALA A 191 -29.23 23.75 3.32
N GLU A 192 -30.22 24.26 4.05
CA GLU A 192 -30.79 25.60 3.80
C GLU A 192 -29.73 26.69 3.93
N ARG A 193 -28.90 26.65 4.98
CA ARG A 193 -27.81 27.62 5.19
C ARG A 193 -26.78 27.58 4.06
N VAL A 194 -26.36 26.39 3.66
CA VAL A 194 -25.35 26.20 2.62
C VAL A 194 -25.91 26.65 1.27
N ALA A 195 -27.18 26.36 0.98
CA ALA A 195 -27.87 26.82 -0.22
C ALA A 195 -27.95 28.35 -0.29
N ASP A 196 -28.30 29.01 0.82
CA ASP A 196 -28.31 30.47 0.88
C ASP A 196 -26.92 31.05 0.56
N VAL A 197 -25.87 30.52 1.19
CA VAL A 197 -24.49 30.98 0.94
C VAL A 197 -24.04 30.75 -0.51
N LEU A 198 -24.33 29.59 -1.08
CA LEU A 198 -24.03 29.27 -2.47
C LEU A 198 -24.76 30.20 -3.44
N GLY A 199 -26.04 30.48 -3.16
CA GLY A 199 -26.84 31.42 -3.93
C GLY A 199 -26.27 32.83 -3.88
N ASP A 200 -25.81 33.29 -2.71
CA ASP A 200 -25.18 34.60 -2.54
C ASP A 200 -23.85 34.67 -3.32
N TYR A 201 -22.98 33.64 -3.22
CA TYR A 201 -21.73 33.61 -4.00
C TYR A 201 -21.96 33.66 -5.50
N ALA A 202 -22.98 32.94 -5.99
CA ALA A 202 -23.36 32.92 -7.39
C ALA A 202 -23.90 34.29 -7.85
N ASP A 203 -24.84 34.89 -7.11
CA ASP A 203 -25.42 36.19 -7.45
C ASP A 203 -24.36 37.30 -7.50
N ASP A 204 -23.45 37.33 -6.51
CA ASP A 204 -22.35 38.30 -6.45
C ASP A 204 -21.38 38.20 -7.64
N ARG A 205 -21.32 37.03 -8.29
CA ARG A 205 -20.44 36.74 -9.43
C ARG A 205 -21.18 36.72 -10.77
N GLY A 206 -22.49 36.98 -10.78
CA GLY A 206 -23.32 36.98 -11.98
C GLY A 206 -23.65 35.58 -12.52
N ARG A 207 -23.53 34.55 -11.69
CA ARG A 207 -23.94 33.16 -11.97
C ARG A 207 -25.39 32.94 -11.52
N ASP A 208 -26.02 31.86 -11.97
CA ASP A 208 -27.41 31.54 -11.58
C ASP A 208 -27.47 31.09 -10.10
N PRO A 209 -28.12 31.87 -9.22
CA PRO A 209 -28.16 31.56 -7.80
C PRO A 209 -29.12 30.40 -7.47
N ASP A 210 -30.13 30.15 -8.31
CA ASP A 210 -31.06 29.03 -8.10
C ASP A 210 -30.38 27.72 -8.48
N LEU A 211 -29.60 27.71 -9.58
CA LEU A 211 -28.76 26.56 -9.93
C LEU A 211 -27.75 26.23 -8.83
N ALA A 212 -27.13 27.25 -8.21
CA ALA A 212 -26.20 27.08 -7.11
C ALA A 212 -26.87 26.51 -5.84
N ARG A 213 -28.10 26.92 -5.53
CA ARG A 213 -28.90 26.38 -4.42
C ARG A 213 -29.27 24.91 -4.65
N ASP A 214 -29.70 24.58 -5.87
CA ASP A 214 -30.14 23.24 -6.24
C ASP A 214 -28.99 22.20 -6.11
N MET A 215 -27.73 22.64 -6.24
CA MET A 215 -26.55 21.78 -6.02
C MET A 215 -26.51 21.16 -4.61
N VAL A 216 -27.08 21.82 -3.61
CA VAL A 216 -27.06 21.33 -2.21
C VAL A 216 -27.96 20.12 -2.02
N THR A 217 -29.08 20.09 -2.73
CA THR A 217 -30.08 19.01 -2.63
C THR A 217 -29.83 17.87 -3.60
N GLY A 218 -28.60 17.72 -4.10
CA GLY A 218 -28.19 16.64 -5.00
C GLY A 218 -28.11 17.04 -6.47
N GLY A 219 -28.43 18.30 -6.81
CA GLY A 219 -28.22 18.85 -8.14
C GLY A 219 -26.73 18.89 -8.50
N ALA A 220 -26.45 18.86 -9.80
CA ALA A 220 -25.11 19.03 -10.32
C ALA A 220 -25.13 19.70 -11.69
N VAL A 221 -24.00 20.26 -12.07
CA VAL A 221 -23.68 20.74 -13.40
C VAL A 221 -22.65 19.80 -14.00
N VAL A 222 -22.96 19.25 -15.18
CA VAL A 222 -22.08 18.36 -15.92
C VAL A 222 -21.70 19.04 -17.23
N ALA A 223 -20.42 19.37 -17.38
CA ALA A 223 -19.88 19.97 -18.58
C ALA A 223 -19.66 18.89 -19.64
N LEU A 224 -20.46 18.88 -20.72
CA LEU A 224 -20.38 17.82 -21.74
C LEU A 224 -19.30 18.09 -22.80
N GLY A 225 -18.75 19.30 -22.88
CA GLY A 225 -17.93 19.71 -24.01
C GLY A 225 -18.72 19.58 -25.33
N PRO A 226 -18.21 18.86 -26.35
CA PRO A 226 -18.91 18.65 -27.62
C PRO A 226 -19.94 17.51 -27.59
N GLY A 227 -20.16 16.83 -26.46
CA GLY A 227 -21.07 15.68 -26.33
C GLY A 227 -22.54 16.06 -26.10
N GLU A 228 -23.45 15.10 -26.26
CA GLU A 228 -24.88 15.27 -25.96
C GLU A 228 -25.24 14.61 -24.61
N PRO A 229 -26.27 15.08 -23.87
CA PRO A 229 -26.66 14.50 -22.59
C PRO A 229 -26.97 13.00 -22.64
N THR A 230 -27.43 12.49 -23.79
CA THR A 230 -27.69 11.07 -24.00
C THR A 230 -26.44 10.19 -24.02
N ASP A 231 -25.25 10.79 -24.14
CA ASP A 231 -23.97 10.09 -24.15
C ASP A 231 -23.41 9.89 -22.72
N VAL A 232 -24.02 10.50 -21.70
CA VAL A 232 -23.62 10.34 -20.30
C VAL A 232 -24.26 9.07 -19.73
N ASP A 233 -23.43 8.16 -19.24
CA ASP A 233 -23.89 7.01 -18.45
C ASP A 233 -24.23 7.50 -17.03
N PRO A 234 -25.50 7.42 -16.57
CA PRO A 234 -25.88 7.83 -15.23
C PRO A 234 -25.09 7.12 -14.13
N ASP A 235 -24.70 5.86 -14.37
CA ASP A 235 -23.91 5.07 -13.41
C ASP A 235 -22.43 5.51 -13.36
N ALA A 236 -22.00 6.37 -14.29
CA ALA A 236 -20.64 6.92 -14.34
C ALA A 236 -20.52 8.30 -13.67
N LEU A 237 -21.62 8.90 -13.19
CA LEU A 237 -21.56 10.15 -12.45
C LEU A 237 -20.93 9.95 -11.07
N PRO A 238 -20.36 11.01 -10.48
CA PRO A 238 -19.79 10.96 -9.15
C PRO A 238 -20.82 10.48 -8.12
N TRP A 239 -20.35 9.76 -7.11
CA TRP A 239 -21.20 9.12 -6.10
C TRP A 239 -22.18 10.08 -5.38
N ALA A 240 -21.83 11.36 -5.26
CA ALA A 240 -22.61 12.39 -4.57
C ALA A 240 -23.64 13.10 -5.47
N VAL A 241 -23.72 12.75 -6.75
CA VAL A 241 -24.56 13.42 -7.73
C VAL A 241 -25.81 12.58 -8.00
N ASP A 242 -26.98 13.22 -7.92
CA ASP A 242 -28.22 12.60 -8.39
C ASP A 242 -28.33 12.79 -9.92
N PRO A 243 -28.30 11.70 -10.71
CA PRO A 243 -28.42 11.79 -12.16
C PRO A 243 -29.73 12.45 -12.62
N ASP A 244 -30.82 12.33 -11.85
CA ASP A 244 -32.12 12.89 -12.21
C ASP A 244 -32.19 14.41 -11.92
N ALA A 245 -31.30 14.93 -11.08
CA ALA A 245 -31.18 16.34 -10.74
C ALA A 245 -30.01 17.05 -11.46
N ALA A 246 -29.24 16.33 -12.27
CA ALA A 246 -28.09 16.88 -12.98
C ALA A 246 -28.51 17.75 -14.19
N THR A 247 -28.05 19.00 -14.20
CA THR A 247 -28.08 19.89 -15.35
C THR A 247 -26.89 19.58 -16.24
N MET A 248 -27.16 19.06 -17.44
CA MET A 248 -26.14 18.72 -18.42
C MET A 248 -26.30 19.60 -19.65
N GLY A 249 -25.20 20.13 -20.16
CA GLY A 249 -25.22 21.00 -21.33
C GLY A 249 -23.88 21.07 -22.03
N SER A 250 -23.93 21.52 -23.28
CA SER A 250 -22.71 21.96 -23.98
C SER A 250 -22.12 23.20 -23.31
N ASP A 251 -20.85 23.47 -23.58
CA ASP A 251 -20.13 24.62 -23.02
C ASP A 251 -20.91 25.94 -23.19
N ALA A 252 -21.51 26.16 -24.37
CA ALA A 252 -22.29 27.36 -24.65
C ALA A 252 -23.60 27.42 -23.84
N GLU A 253 -24.29 26.31 -23.66
CA GLU A 253 -25.55 26.26 -22.90
C GLU A 253 -25.31 26.49 -21.42
N LEU A 254 -24.21 25.97 -20.87
CA LEU A 254 -23.85 26.17 -19.46
C LEU A 254 -23.38 27.60 -19.17
N LEU A 255 -22.65 28.22 -20.11
CA LEU A 255 -22.31 29.64 -20.05
C LEU A 255 -23.57 30.52 -20.11
N ASP A 256 -24.49 30.23 -21.04
CA ASP A 256 -25.75 30.97 -21.20
C ASP A 256 -26.69 30.79 -19.98
N ALA A 257 -26.64 29.64 -19.32
CA ALA A 257 -27.38 29.35 -18.10
C ALA A 257 -26.72 29.93 -16.83
N GLY A 258 -25.55 30.57 -16.93
CA GLY A 258 -24.82 31.08 -15.77
C GLY A 258 -24.33 29.99 -14.82
N ALA A 259 -24.07 28.78 -15.32
CA ALA A 259 -23.60 27.65 -14.53
C ALA A 259 -22.10 27.70 -14.24
N LEU A 260 -21.34 28.39 -15.09
CA LEU A 260 -19.89 28.59 -15.01
C LEU A 260 -19.52 29.85 -15.79
N ASP A 261 -18.29 30.36 -15.59
CA ASP A 261 -17.82 31.57 -16.25
C ASP A 261 -16.94 31.27 -17.47
N VAL A 262 -16.19 30.16 -17.42
CA VAL A 262 -15.23 29.76 -18.46
C VAL A 262 -15.32 28.27 -18.76
N ALA A 263 -15.54 27.90 -20.02
CA ALA A 263 -15.39 26.51 -20.48
C ALA A 263 -14.02 26.34 -21.16
N ALA A 264 -13.14 25.54 -20.56
CA ALA A 264 -11.77 25.36 -21.04
C ALA A 264 -11.18 24.01 -20.60
N GLY A 265 -10.62 23.26 -21.56
CA GLY A 265 -10.12 21.89 -21.34
C GLY A 265 -8.70 21.81 -20.80
N GLU A 266 -7.90 22.86 -20.92
CA GLU A 266 -6.54 22.92 -20.41
C GLU A 266 -6.29 24.24 -19.66
N LEU A 267 -5.42 24.20 -18.66
CA LEU A 267 -5.05 25.38 -17.86
C LEU A 267 -4.62 26.60 -18.73
N PRO A 268 -3.81 26.46 -19.80
CA PRO A 268 -3.47 27.60 -20.65
C PRO A 268 -4.69 28.27 -21.29
N ASP A 269 -5.73 27.50 -21.64
CA ASP A 269 -6.96 28.04 -22.21
C ASP A 269 -7.79 28.78 -21.16
N VAL A 270 -7.79 28.30 -19.90
CA VAL A 270 -8.38 29.02 -18.76
C VAL A 270 -7.68 30.36 -18.58
N LEU A 271 -6.34 30.36 -18.52
CA LEU A 271 -5.55 31.58 -18.33
C LEU A 271 -5.76 32.58 -19.47
N ALA A 272 -5.89 32.10 -20.71
CA ALA A 272 -6.19 32.94 -21.86
C ALA A 272 -7.62 33.51 -21.83
N ALA A 273 -8.58 32.77 -21.28
CA ALA A 273 -9.98 33.21 -21.17
C ALA A 273 -10.19 34.23 -20.05
N VAL A 274 -9.44 34.14 -18.95
CA VAL A 274 -9.55 35.07 -17.81
C VAL A 274 -8.67 36.31 -17.95
N ASP A 275 -7.73 36.34 -18.91
CA ASP A 275 -6.91 37.53 -19.16
C ASP A 275 -7.77 38.72 -19.59
N GLY A 276 -7.60 39.84 -18.89
CA GLY A 276 -8.39 41.06 -19.04
C GLY A 276 -9.75 41.05 -18.35
N ALA A 277 -10.13 39.99 -17.63
CA ALA A 277 -11.38 39.94 -16.90
C ALA A 277 -11.35 40.87 -15.67
N GLU A 278 -12.46 41.59 -15.44
CA GLU A 278 -12.68 42.41 -14.24
C GLU A 278 -13.43 41.55 -13.21
N VAL A 279 -12.82 41.33 -12.04
CA VAL A 279 -13.40 40.56 -10.95
C VAL A 279 -13.49 41.40 -9.69
N MET A 280 -14.59 41.24 -8.96
CA MET A 280 -14.78 41.89 -7.66
C MET A 280 -14.15 41.03 -6.57
N THR A 281 -13.03 41.45 -6.00
CA THR A 281 -12.44 40.79 -4.83
C THR A 281 -12.80 41.52 -3.55
N ALA A 282 -12.49 40.96 -2.38
CA ALA A 282 -12.67 41.65 -1.10
C ALA A 282 -11.81 42.94 -1.01
N GLY A 283 -10.73 43.01 -1.78
CA GLY A 283 -9.88 44.19 -1.93
C GLY A 283 -10.42 45.26 -2.89
N GLY A 284 -11.54 44.97 -3.57
CA GLY A 284 -12.17 45.80 -4.60
C GLY A 284 -12.05 45.20 -6.00
N GLU A 285 -12.45 45.98 -6.99
CA GLU A 285 -12.38 45.59 -8.40
C GLU A 285 -10.92 45.43 -8.85
N ARG A 286 -10.57 44.24 -9.34
CA ARG A 286 -9.26 43.92 -9.90
C ARG A 286 -9.41 43.39 -11.32
N THR A 287 -8.55 43.88 -12.21
CA THR A 287 -8.41 43.29 -13.56
C THR A 287 -7.33 42.21 -13.50
N ILE A 288 -7.66 41.01 -13.96
CA ILE A 288 -6.71 39.92 -14.13
C ILE A 288 -5.84 40.26 -15.34
N ALA A 289 -4.57 40.63 -15.13
CA ALA A 289 -3.65 40.97 -16.22
C ALA A 289 -2.56 39.90 -16.33
N ILE A 290 -2.77 38.91 -17.19
CA ILE A 290 -1.86 37.78 -17.38
C ILE A 290 -1.29 37.88 -18.80
N ASP A 291 -0.01 37.57 -19.00
CA ASP A 291 0.49 37.27 -20.34
C ASP A 291 0.47 35.74 -20.54
N PRO A 292 -0.54 35.13 -21.18
CA PRO A 292 -0.66 33.66 -21.23
C PRO A 292 0.55 32.98 -21.89
N GLY A 293 1.29 33.70 -22.74
CA GLY A 293 2.51 33.20 -23.40
C GLY A 293 3.82 33.47 -22.64
N GLY A 294 3.79 34.31 -21.60
CA GLY A 294 4.97 34.79 -20.86
C GLY A 294 4.83 34.78 -19.33
N ALA A 295 3.68 34.37 -18.80
CA ALA A 295 3.41 34.31 -17.37
C ALA A 295 4.28 33.25 -16.71
N GLU A 296 4.83 33.60 -15.55
CA GLU A 296 5.52 32.65 -14.70
C GLU A 296 4.45 31.87 -13.91
N VAL A 297 4.15 30.65 -14.38
CA VAL A 297 3.22 29.74 -13.70
C VAL A 297 3.99 29.00 -12.61
N ARG A 298 3.70 29.33 -11.35
CA ARG A 298 4.25 28.64 -10.19
C ARG A 298 3.26 27.61 -9.67
N PHE A 299 3.59 26.34 -9.87
CA PHE A 299 2.88 25.23 -9.22
C PHE A 299 3.28 25.16 -7.75
N ASP A 300 2.34 25.46 -6.88
CA ASP A 300 2.48 25.20 -5.47
C ASP A 300 2.24 23.72 -5.20
N ASN A 301 3.29 23.03 -4.77
CA ASN A 301 3.25 21.62 -4.47
C ASN A 301 3.34 21.43 -2.96
N LEU A 302 2.63 20.41 -2.45
CA LEU A 302 2.78 20.01 -1.06
C LEU A 302 4.25 19.74 -0.74
N GLY A 303 4.68 20.19 0.44
CA GLY A 303 5.97 19.78 1.00
C GLY A 303 6.03 18.26 1.10
N VAL A 304 7.24 17.67 1.03
CA VAL A 304 7.43 16.20 1.03
C VAL A 304 6.68 15.51 2.18
N TRP A 305 6.64 16.13 3.35
CA TRP A 305 5.93 15.58 4.51
C TRP A 305 4.42 15.66 4.37
N ASP A 306 3.88 16.78 3.92
CA ASP A 306 2.44 16.93 3.72
C ASP A 306 1.95 16.09 2.55
N ALA A 307 2.74 15.94 1.48
CA ALA A 307 2.47 15.01 0.38
C ALA A 307 2.40 13.55 0.85
N ILE A 308 3.29 13.13 1.76
CA ILE A 308 3.21 11.78 2.36
C ILE A 308 1.96 11.65 3.21
N LEU A 309 1.63 12.65 4.03
CA LEU A 309 0.48 12.59 4.94
C LEU A 309 -0.85 12.63 4.19
N HIS A 310 -0.93 13.42 3.13
CA HIS A 310 -2.06 13.47 2.21
C HIS A 310 -2.16 12.16 1.40
N GLY A 311 -1.05 11.62 0.92
CA GLY A 311 -1.04 10.32 0.25
C GLY A 311 -1.54 9.19 1.16
N VAL A 312 -1.32 9.27 2.47
CA VAL A 312 -1.83 8.30 3.45
C VAL A 312 -3.35 8.45 3.69
N THR A 313 -3.95 9.57 3.27
CA THR A 313 -5.40 9.76 3.20
C THR A 313 -6.03 8.92 2.07
N ASP A 314 -5.26 8.46 1.07
CA ASP A 314 -5.74 7.48 0.10
C ASP A 314 -6.04 6.13 0.80
N PRO A 315 -7.28 5.60 0.72
CA PRO A 315 -7.66 4.36 1.38
C PRO A 315 -6.84 3.16 0.93
N THR A 316 -6.45 3.13 -0.35
CA THR A 316 -5.67 2.01 -0.89
C THR A 316 -4.27 2.00 -0.30
N LEU A 317 -3.60 3.13 -0.26
CA LEU A 317 -2.28 3.27 0.34
C LEU A 317 -2.34 2.98 1.84
N ALA A 318 -3.32 3.53 2.57
CA ALA A 318 -3.52 3.25 3.99
C ALA A 318 -3.69 1.74 4.25
N TYR A 319 -4.53 1.07 3.47
CA TYR A 319 -4.73 -0.37 3.52
C TYR A 319 -3.42 -1.14 3.26
N LEU A 320 -2.68 -0.78 2.21
CA LEU A 320 -1.41 -1.42 1.86
C LEU A 320 -0.35 -1.23 2.95
N LEU A 321 -0.27 -0.06 3.57
CA LEU A 321 0.64 0.22 4.69
C LEU A 321 0.28 -0.61 5.91
N VAL A 322 -1.01 -0.74 6.25
CA VAL A 322 -1.49 -1.55 7.36
C VAL A 322 -1.18 -3.03 7.12
N VAL A 323 -1.60 -3.61 6.00
CA VAL A 323 -1.39 -5.04 5.73
C VAL A 323 0.10 -5.35 5.53
N GLY A 324 0.83 -4.51 4.80
CA GLY A 324 2.28 -4.65 4.62
C GLY A 324 3.04 -4.56 5.95
N GLY A 325 2.65 -3.62 6.81
CA GLY A 325 3.22 -3.47 8.15
C GLY A 325 2.96 -4.69 9.04
N LEU A 326 1.71 -5.18 9.07
CA LEU A 326 1.34 -6.40 9.79
C LEU A 326 2.09 -7.64 9.27
N LEU A 327 2.23 -7.80 7.95
CA LEU A 327 2.97 -8.89 7.33
C LEU A 327 4.46 -8.84 7.67
N ALA A 328 5.07 -7.66 7.69
CA ALA A 328 6.48 -7.48 8.02
C ALA A 328 6.77 -7.83 9.49
N ILE A 329 5.87 -7.43 10.42
CA ILE A 329 5.93 -7.85 11.81
C ILE A 329 5.76 -9.36 11.93
N LEU A 330 4.79 -9.93 11.21
CA LEU A 330 4.56 -11.36 11.24
C LEU A 330 5.78 -12.14 10.77
N PHE A 331 6.42 -11.67 9.69
CA PHE A 331 7.63 -12.27 9.15
C PHE A 331 8.78 -12.25 10.16
N GLU A 332 8.99 -11.14 10.89
CA GLU A 332 9.99 -11.06 11.98
C GLU A 332 9.75 -12.11 13.08
N VAL A 333 8.49 -12.36 13.44
CA VAL A 333 8.14 -13.36 14.47
C VAL A 333 8.52 -14.78 14.06
N PHE A 334 8.34 -15.14 12.78
CA PHE A 334 8.68 -16.48 12.27
C PHE A 334 10.16 -16.63 11.88
N GLN A 335 10.83 -15.53 11.55
CA GLN A 335 12.24 -15.49 11.20
C GLN A 335 12.96 -14.57 12.20
N PRO A 336 13.27 -15.07 13.41
CA PRO A 336 14.02 -14.27 14.38
C PRO A 336 15.34 -13.83 13.73
N GLY A 337 15.46 -12.54 13.45
CA GLY A 337 16.51 -11.96 12.61
C GLY A 337 17.13 -10.70 13.21
N MET A 338 17.60 -9.80 12.33
CA MET A 338 18.23 -8.54 12.72
C MET A 338 17.22 -7.45 13.15
N GLY A 339 15.92 -7.73 13.19
CA GLY A 339 14.88 -6.75 13.49
C GLY A 339 14.49 -5.84 12.31
N VAL A 340 15.07 -6.02 11.12
CA VAL A 340 14.84 -5.14 9.96
C VAL A 340 13.37 -5.18 9.50
N PRO A 341 12.77 -6.36 9.20
CA PRO A 341 11.34 -6.47 8.95
C PRO A 341 10.47 -5.92 10.08
N GLY A 342 10.85 -6.15 11.34
CA GLY A 342 10.11 -5.62 12.49
C GLY A 342 10.09 -4.10 12.55
N ILE A 343 11.23 -3.44 12.35
CA ILE A 343 11.35 -1.96 12.33
C ILE A 343 10.62 -1.38 11.13
N ALA A 344 10.82 -1.96 9.95
CA ALA A 344 10.10 -1.53 8.73
C ALA A 344 8.59 -1.68 8.92
N GLY A 345 8.14 -2.80 9.47
CA GLY A 345 6.74 -3.06 9.78
C GLY A 345 6.15 -2.07 10.77
N ALA A 346 6.88 -1.74 11.84
CA ALA A 346 6.46 -0.71 12.79
C ALA A 346 6.35 0.67 12.15
N GLY A 347 7.28 1.05 11.26
CA GLY A 347 7.21 2.30 10.49
C GLY A 347 6.00 2.36 9.55
N LEU A 348 5.76 1.28 8.80
CA LEU A 348 4.58 1.15 7.94
C LEU A 348 3.28 1.21 8.74
N LEU A 349 3.22 0.58 9.91
CA LEU A 349 2.05 0.66 10.79
C LEU A 349 1.87 2.04 11.40
N ALA A 350 2.95 2.76 11.72
CA ALA A 350 2.84 4.13 12.22
C ALA A 350 2.25 5.06 11.14
N ALA A 351 2.71 4.93 9.90
CA ALA A 351 2.14 5.65 8.76
C ALA A 351 0.70 5.20 8.49
N GLY A 352 0.43 3.90 8.41
CA GLY A 352 -0.92 3.36 8.22
C GLY A 352 -1.88 3.76 9.33
N ALA A 353 -1.42 3.90 10.57
CA ALA A 353 -2.22 4.39 11.70
C ALA A 353 -2.67 5.85 11.53
N TRP A 354 -1.89 6.69 10.82
CA TRP A 354 -2.34 8.02 10.44
C TRP A 354 -3.53 7.93 9.47
N GLY A 355 -3.45 7.06 8.45
CA GLY A 355 -4.56 6.83 7.52
C GLY A 355 -5.80 6.29 8.22
N LEU A 356 -5.63 5.32 9.12
CA LEU A 356 -6.72 4.79 9.97
C LEU A 356 -7.30 5.84 10.94
N TRP A 357 -6.52 6.86 11.31
CA TRP A 357 -7.01 7.95 12.15
C TRP A 357 -7.93 8.88 11.37
N VAL A 358 -7.57 9.22 10.13
CA VAL A 358 -8.30 10.17 9.28
C VAL A 358 -9.50 9.51 8.61
N LEU A 359 -9.34 8.30 8.09
CA LEU A 359 -10.38 7.58 7.35
C LEU A 359 -11.45 6.98 8.28
N PRO A 360 -12.70 6.79 7.79
CA PRO A 360 -13.76 6.14 8.55
C PRO A 360 -13.53 4.63 8.62
N VAL A 361 -12.83 4.18 9.66
CA VAL A 361 -12.47 2.76 9.84
C VAL A 361 -13.61 1.96 10.46
N ALA A 362 -13.97 0.86 9.80
CA ALA A 362 -14.84 -0.16 10.37
C ALA A 362 -14.04 -1.06 11.33
N TRP A 363 -14.05 -0.74 12.63
CA TRP A 363 -13.27 -1.46 13.65
C TRP A 363 -13.49 -2.98 13.68
N TRP A 364 -14.69 -3.44 13.33
CA TRP A 364 -14.99 -4.87 13.22
C TRP A 364 -14.29 -5.53 12.02
N ALA A 365 -14.12 -4.81 10.90
CA ALA A 365 -13.43 -5.28 9.72
C ALA A 365 -11.91 -5.29 9.96
N LEU A 366 -11.38 -4.28 10.66
CA LEU A 366 -9.99 -4.29 11.13
C LEU A 366 -9.72 -5.50 12.06
N LEU A 367 -10.61 -5.77 13.01
CA LEU A 367 -10.51 -6.96 13.86
C LEU A 367 -10.55 -8.25 13.04
N LEU A 368 -11.44 -8.34 12.05
CA LEU A 368 -11.56 -9.49 11.16
C LEU A 368 -10.29 -9.69 10.31
N LEU A 369 -9.69 -8.60 9.82
CA LEU A 369 -8.41 -8.60 9.11
C LEU A 369 -7.28 -9.15 9.99
N LEU A 370 -7.19 -8.68 11.24
CA LEU A 370 -6.22 -9.17 12.22
C LEU A 370 -6.44 -10.66 12.54
N ILE A 371 -7.69 -11.09 12.71
CA ILE A 371 -8.04 -12.51 12.91
C ILE A 371 -7.62 -13.33 11.68
N GLY A 372 -7.88 -12.84 10.46
CA GLY A 372 -7.49 -13.51 9.22
C GLY A 372 -5.99 -13.77 9.16
N LEU A 373 -5.18 -12.73 9.44
CA LEU A 373 -3.73 -12.85 9.46
C LEU A 373 -3.23 -13.77 10.60
N ALA A 374 -3.83 -13.68 11.78
CA ALA A 374 -3.49 -14.53 12.92
C ALA A 374 -3.81 -16.01 12.65
N LEU A 375 -4.94 -16.31 11.99
CA LEU A 375 -5.30 -17.67 11.59
C LEU A 375 -4.29 -18.24 10.58
N LEU A 376 -3.88 -17.44 9.59
CA LEU A 376 -2.83 -17.84 8.64
C LEU A 376 -1.49 -18.08 9.33
N ALA A 377 -1.15 -17.27 10.34
CA ALA A 377 0.03 -17.48 11.18
C ALA A 377 -0.03 -18.77 11.99
N VAL A 378 -1.16 -19.05 12.65
CA VAL A 378 -1.37 -20.28 13.43
C VAL A 378 -1.29 -21.51 12.54
N ASP A 379 -1.91 -21.46 11.35
CA ASP A 379 -1.85 -22.52 10.36
C ASP A 379 -0.40 -22.80 9.92
N LEU A 380 0.39 -21.73 9.70
CA LEU A 380 1.82 -21.82 9.42
C LEU A 380 2.61 -22.50 10.55
N ALA A 381 2.33 -22.16 11.81
CA ALA A 381 3.01 -22.73 12.97
C ALA A 381 2.72 -24.23 13.16
N ILE A 382 1.51 -24.68 12.82
CA ILE A 382 1.08 -26.07 12.95
C ILE A 382 1.54 -26.92 11.76
N GLY A 383 1.89 -26.30 10.63
CA GLY A 383 2.24 -27.01 9.40
C GLY A 383 1.01 -27.55 8.66
N GLY A 384 -0.16 -26.93 8.87
CA GLY A 384 -1.43 -27.36 8.29
C GLY A 384 -1.71 -26.72 6.93
N PHE A 385 -2.48 -27.43 6.09
CA PHE A 385 -3.19 -26.82 4.97
C PHE A 385 -4.63 -27.32 5.03
N GLY A 386 -5.62 -26.43 5.13
CA GLY A 386 -7.00 -26.85 5.25
C GLY A 386 -7.98 -25.76 5.65
N LEU A 387 -8.90 -26.10 6.57
CA LEU A 387 -10.01 -25.22 6.95
C LEU A 387 -9.54 -23.92 7.61
N VAL A 388 -8.42 -23.96 8.35
CA VAL A 388 -7.85 -22.77 9.01
C VAL A 388 -7.30 -21.80 7.97
N THR A 389 -6.57 -22.28 6.97
CA THR A 389 -6.10 -21.46 5.83
C THR A 389 -7.27 -20.81 5.10
N ALA A 390 -8.31 -21.59 4.80
CA ALA A 390 -9.51 -21.10 4.09
C ALA A 390 -10.26 -20.04 4.91
N GLY A 391 -10.46 -20.30 6.21
CA GLY A 391 -11.09 -19.35 7.13
C GLY A 391 -10.27 -18.07 7.31
N GLY A 392 -8.95 -18.19 7.45
CA GLY A 392 -8.05 -17.05 7.56
C GLY A 392 -8.01 -16.20 6.29
N THR A 393 -7.98 -16.83 5.11
CA THR A 393 -8.05 -16.15 3.82
C THR A 393 -9.40 -15.44 3.63
N ALA A 394 -10.51 -16.08 3.96
CA ALA A 394 -11.84 -15.47 3.87
C ALA A 394 -11.99 -14.28 4.82
N ALA A 395 -11.53 -14.42 6.08
CA ALA A 395 -11.52 -13.33 7.05
C ALA A 395 -10.61 -12.18 6.60
N LEU A 396 -9.43 -12.48 6.06
CA LEU A 396 -8.52 -11.47 5.50
C LEU A 396 -9.20 -10.72 4.34
N ALA A 397 -9.81 -11.43 3.39
CA ALA A 397 -10.47 -10.82 2.24
C ALA A 397 -11.66 -9.94 2.64
N LEU A 398 -12.54 -10.44 3.51
CA LEU A 398 -13.71 -9.70 4.01
C LEU A 398 -13.28 -8.49 4.85
N GLY A 399 -12.33 -8.67 5.77
CA GLY A 399 -11.81 -7.58 6.59
C GLY A 399 -11.09 -6.51 5.78
N SER A 400 -10.40 -6.90 4.70
CA SER A 400 -9.72 -5.97 3.77
C SER A 400 -10.73 -5.18 2.92
N TRP A 401 -11.75 -5.85 2.40
CA TRP A 401 -12.80 -5.21 1.59
C TRP A 401 -13.65 -4.23 2.40
N GLN A 402 -13.92 -4.54 3.67
CA GLN A 402 -14.77 -3.74 4.55
C GLN A 402 -13.98 -2.80 5.46
N LEU A 403 -12.66 -2.64 5.28
CA LEU A 403 -11.80 -1.94 6.24
C LEU A 403 -12.27 -0.49 6.49
N PHE A 404 -12.75 0.17 5.45
CA PHE A 404 -13.29 1.53 5.51
C PHE A 404 -14.81 1.50 5.29
N SER A 405 -15.57 2.23 6.10
CA SER A 405 -17.03 2.31 6.03
C SER A 405 -17.55 3.47 5.19
N GLY A 406 -16.66 4.28 4.62
CA GLY A 406 -17.02 5.46 3.84
C GLY A 406 -17.59 5.15 2.45
N PRO A 407 -17.97 6.21 1.70
CA PRO A 407 -18.52 6.11 0.35
C PRO A 407 -17.51 5.53 -0.65
N PRO A 408 -17.91 5.21 -1.90
CA PRO A 408 -17.03 4.60 -2.89
C PRO A 408 -15.63 5.23 -3.06
N PRO A 409 -15.44 6.57 -3.01
CA PRO A 409 -14.12 7.18 -3.08
C PRO A 409 -13.21 6.87 -1.88
N LEU A 410 -13.80 6.57 -0.73
CA LEU A 410 -13.07 6.15 0.48
C LEU A 410 -12.86 4.64 0.59
N GLN A 411 -13.19 3.88 -0.47
CA GLN A 411 -12.97 2.44 -0.53
C GLN A 411 -11.61 2.12 -1.17
N PRO A 412 -10.90 1.08 -0.71
CA PRO A 412 -9.67 0.66 -1.35
C PRO A 412 -10.00 0.03 -2.71
N VAL A 413 -9.14 0.23 -3.72
CA VAL A 413 -9.44 -0.29 -5.06
C VAL A 413 -9.50 -1.82 -5.02
N GLY A 414 -10.61 -2.41 -5.50
CA GLY A 414 -10.91 -3.83 -5.30
C GLY A 414 -9.86 -4.78 -5.87
N TRP A 415 -9.19 -4.41 -6.97
CA TRP A 415 -8.10 -5.21 -7.55
C TRP A 415 -6.85 -5.20 -6.65
N ALA A 416 -6.56 -4.10 -5.95
CA ALA A 416 -5.44 -4.02 -5.02
C ALA A 416 -5.68 -4.94 -3.83
N VAL A 417 -6.91 -4.95 -3.29
CA VAL A 417 -7.33 -5.90 -2.26
C VAL A 417 -7.15 -7.34 -2.75
N ALA A 418 -7.64 -7.67 -3.96
CA ALA A 418 -7.49 -9.00 -4.54
C ALA A 418 -6.02 -9.41 -4.69
N LEU A 419 -5.15 -8.52 -5.18
CA LEU A 419 -3.72 -8.78 -5.31
C LEU A 419 -3.06 -9.05 -3.96
N VAL A 420 -3.40 -8.29 -2.92
CA VAL A 420 -2.86 -8.50 -1.57
C VAL A 420 -3.32 -9.84 -0.99
N VAL A 421 -4.59 -10.20 -1.16
CA VAL A 421 -5.11 -11.51 -0.71
C VAL A 421 -4.38 -12.64 -1.43
N VAL A 422 -4.24 -12.55 -2.76
CA VAL A 422 -3.49 -13.53 -3.56
C VAL A 422 -2.02 -13.59 -3.12
N PHE A 423 -1.38 -12.44 -2.92
CA PHE A 423 0.00 -12.36 -2.45
C PHE A 423 0.16 -13.05 -1.09
N CYS A 424 -0.74 -12.79 -0.14
CA CYS A 424 -0.72 -13.44 1.17
C CYS A 424 -0.83 -14.95 1.02
N VAL A 425 -1.81 -15.46 0.27
CA VAL A 425 -1.99 -16.90 0.05
C VAL A 425 -0.73 -17.52 -0.56
N VAL A 426 -0.18 -16.92 -1.62
CA VAL A 426 1.04 -17.42 -2.28
C VAL A 426 2.23 -17.39 -1.33
N PHE A 427 2.41 -16.31 -0.57
CA PHE A 427 3.47 -16.17 0.42
C PHE A 427 3.40 -17.26 1.50
N PHE A 428 2.23 -17.48 2.11
CA PHE A 428 2.03 -18.52 3.12
C PHE A 428 2.26 -19.93 2.55
N VAL A 429 1.75 -20.22 1.34
CA VAL A 429 1.98 -21.51 0.66
C VAL A 429 3.47 -21.74 0.38
N ALA A 430 4.19 -20.71 -0.08
CA ALA A 430 5.62 -20.80 -0.36
C ALA A 430 6.44 -21.10 0.90
N ILE A 431 6.17 -20.38 2.01
CA ILE A 431 6.84 -20.62 3.29
C ILE A 431 6.52 -22.01 3.81
N MET A 432 5.23 -22.42 3.79
CA MET A 432 4.81 -23.75 4.21
C MET A 432 5.56 -24.85 3.46
N THR A 433 5.66 -24.71 2.14
CA THR A 433 6.41 -25.66 1.30
C THR A 433 7.89 -25.70 1.71
N GLY A 434 8.47 -24.56 2.06
CA GLY A 434 9.82 -24.48 2.63
C GLY A 434 9.95 -25.21 3.98
N VAL A 435 9.01 -25.00 4.90
CA VAL A 435 8.97 -25.65 6.22
C VAL A 435 8.86 -27.16 6.09
N LEU A 436 7.92 -27.66 5.28
CA LEU A 436 7.73 -29.09 5.03
C LEU A 436 8.98 -29.72 4.40
N ARG A 437 9.63 -29.03 3.47
CA ARG A 437 10.90 -29.48 2.89
C ARG A 437 12.04 -29.51 3.92
N ALA A 438 12.15 -28.48 4.76
CA ALA A 438 13.17 -28.41 5.80
C ALA A 438 13.00 -29.50 6.86
N GLN A 439 11.76 -29.77 7.29
CA GLN A 439 11.46 -30.86 8.21
C GLN A 439 11.83 -32.23 7.63
N GLY A 440 11.52 -32.46 6.35
CA GLY A 440 11.94 -33.69 5.67
C GLY A 440 13.47 -33.84 5.56
N GLN A 441 14.20 -32.74 5.34
CA GLN A 441 15.67 -32.77 5.29
C GLN A 441 16.31 -33.01 6.67
N GLN A 442 15.70 -32.54 7.76
CA GLN A 442 16.15 -32.87 9.12
C GLN A 442 16.07 -34.37 9.42
N ALA A 443 15.12 -35.10 8.81
CA ALA A 443 15.06 -36.56 8.94
C ALA A 443 16.28 -37.28 8.34
N LEU A 444 17.04 -36.63 7.45
CA LEU A 444 18.30 -37.12 6.88
C LEU A 444 19.56 -36.56 7.60
N ALA A 445 19.41 -35.68 8.58
CA ALA A 445 20.54 -35.09 9.27
C ALA A 445 21.30 -36.16 10.08
N GLY A 446 22.59 -36.36 9.78
CA GLY A 446 23.42 -37.44 10.34
C GLY A 446 23.25 -38.80 9.66
N ALA A 447 22.50 -38.87 8.56
CA ALA A 447 22.36 -40.09 7.77
C ALA A 447 23.61 -40.37 6.91
N GLU A 448 24.42 -39.35 6.61
CA GLU A 448 25.73 -39.48 5.94
C GLU A 448 26.73 -40.26 6.81
N ASP A 449 26.69 -40.06 8.14
CA ASP A 449 27.54 -40.80 9.08
C ASP A 449 27.21 -42.29 9.12
N ALA A 450 25.97 -42.65 8.76
CA ALA A 450 25.52 -44.04 8.70
C ALA A 450 25.91 -44.74 7.38
N VAL A 451 26.46 -44.03 6.39
CA VAL A 451 26.84 -44.62 5.09
C VAL A 451 28.09 -45.48 5.27
N GLY A 452 27.99 -46.76 4.90
CA GLY A 452 29.01 -47.78 5.12
C GLY A 452 28.78 -48.65 6.36
N ASP A 453 27.94 -48.22 7.30
CA ASP A 453 27.60 -48.98 8.48
C ASP A 453 26.65 -50.14 8.17
N THR A 454 26.69 -51.17 9.03
CA THR A 454 25.74 -52.28 9.00
C THR A 454 24.66 -52.10 10.05
N GLY A 455 23.42 -52.33 9.65
CA GLY A 455 22.24 -52.29 10.51
C GLY A 455 21.38 -53.53 10.35
N VAL A 456 20.29 -53.57 11.13
CA VAL A 456 19.35 -54.69 11.13
C VAL A 456 17.96 -54.20 10.73
N VAL A 457 17.32 -54.90 9.80
CA VAL A 457 15.94 -54.62 9.37
C VAL A 457 14.99 -54.82 10.55
N ARG A 458 14.20 -53.80 10.91
CA ARG A 458 13.18 -53.87 11.98
C ARG A 458 11.76 -53.97 11.45
N SER A 459 11.50 -53.42 10.28
CA SER A 459 10.28 -53.68 9.51
C SER A 459 10.67 -54.16 8.12
N MET A 460 10.01 -55.21 7.63
CA MET A 460 10.26 -55.77 6.29
C MET A 460 10.36 -54.66 5.24
N LEU A 461 11.45 -54.67 4.47
CA LEU A 461 11.67 -53.72 3.37
C LEU A 461 10.92 -54.23 2.13
N ASN A 462 9.94 -53.48 1.63
CA ASN A 462 9.21 -53.83 0.41
C ASN A 462 8.60 -52.61 -0.31
N PRO A 463 9.35 -51.89 -1.16
CA PRO A 463 10.80 -51.74 -1.13
C PRO A 463 11.29 -50.88 0.04
N GLU A 464 10.37 -50.19 0.74
CA GLU A 464 10.65 -49.32 1.88
C GLU A 464 10.30 -50.00 3.22
N GLY A 465 10.94 -49.54 4.29
CA GLY A 465 10.81 -50.05 5.65
C GLY A 465 11.76 -49.30 6.59
N HIS A 466 12.09 -49.92 7.73
CA HIS A 466 12.94 -49.32 8.76
C HIS A 466 14.09 -50.25 9.12
N VAL A 467 15.28 -49.66 9.26
CA VAL A 467 16.52 -50.33 9.66
C VAL A 467 17.06 -49.66 10.91
N PHE A 468 17.68 -50.43 11.78
CA PHE A 468 18.34 -49.92 12.97
C PHE A 468 19.84 -49.90 12.74
N VAL A 469 20.43 -48.71 12.67
CA VAL A 469 21.85 -48.46 12.35
C VAL A 469 22.39 -47.48 13.40
N ASP A 470 23.54 -47.79 14.00
CA ASP A 470 24.21 -46.97 15.02
C ASP A 470 23.29 -46.43 16.13
N GLY A 471 22.48 -47.32 16.73
CA GLY A 471 21.59 -46.96 17.84
C GLY A 471 20.33 -46.16 17.46
N LYS A 472 20.12 -45.88 16.16
CA LYS A 472 18.98 -45.09 15.65
C LYS A 472 18.15 -45.90 14.66
N LEU A 473 16.85 -45.61 14.61
CA LEU A 473 15.94 -46.19 13.64
C LEU A 473 15.82 -45.25 12.44
N TRP A 474 16.14 -45.76 11.25
CA TRP A 474 16.12 -45.02 10.00
C TRP A 474 15.10 -45.61 9.05
N ARG A 475 14.46 -44.77 8.25
CA ARG A 475 13.70 -45.22 7.09
C ARG A 475 14.70 -45.64 6.01
N ALA A 476 14.49 -46.80 5.40
CA ALA A 476 15.40 -47.35 4.41
C ALA A 476 14.67 -47.98 3.24
N ARG A 477 15.35 -48.07 2.10
CA ARG A 477 14.87 -48.65 0.86
C ARG A 477 15.85 -49.71 0.35
N ALA A 478 15.33 -50.89 0.05
CA ALA A 478 16.08 -51.92 -0.65
C ALA A 478 16.01 -51.69 -2.18
N PRO A 479 17.09 -51.99 -2.93
CA PRO A 479 17.08 -52.01 -4.39
C PRO A 479 15.95 -52.88 -4.95
N GLU A 480 15.34 -52.45 -6.07
CA GLU A 480 14.16 -53.12 -6.64
C GLU A 480 14.45 -54.53 -7.14
N ASP A 481 15.70 -54.82 -7.50
CA ASP A 481 16.22 -56.12 -7.92
C ASP A 481 16.39 -57.12 -6.78
N VAL A 482 16.57 -56.64 -5.54
CA VAL A 482 16.76 -57.48 -4.34
C VAL A 482 15.42 -58.00 -3.77
N GLY A 483 14.31 -57.34 -4.09
CA GLY A 483 12.98 -57.74 -3.63
C GLY A 483 12.75 -57.51 -2.13
N LYS A 484 11.90 -58.33 -1.51
CA LYS A 484 11.50 -58.13 -0.09
C LYS A 484 12.60 -58.58 0.86
N VAL A 485 13.09 -57.69 1.72
CA VAL A 485 14.07 -58.04 2.76
C VAL A 485 13.34 -58.27 4.09
N PRO A 486 13.39 -59.48 4.69
CA PRO A 486 12.72 -59.79 5.94
C PRO A 486 13.25 -59.02 7.15
N THR A 487 12.42 -58.89 8.18
CA THR A 487 12.83 -58.38 9.49
C THR A 487 13.92 -59.26 10.11
N GLY A 488 14.94 -58.65 10.71
CA GLY A 488 16.07 -59.32 11.34
C GLY A 488 17.28 -59.53 10.43
N THR A 489 17.16 -59.27 9.13
CA THR A 489 18.28 -59.35 8.18
C THR A 489 19.27 -58.21 8.40
N SER A 490 20.57 -58.53 8.35
CA SER A 490 21.64 -57.53 8.35
C SER A 490 21.76 -56.88 6.98
N VAL A 491 21.76 -55.55 6.95
CA VAL A 491 21.89 -54.75 5.73
C VAL A 491 23.00 -53.73 5.89
N ARG A 492 23.71 -53.41 4.80
CA ARG A 492 24.71 -52.35 4.75
C ARG A 492 24.09 -51.13 4.12
N VAL A 493 24.32 -49.96 4.71
CA VAL A 493 23.92 -48.68 4.13
C VAL A 493 24.88 -48.33 3.00
N THR A 494 24.37 -48.24 1.77
CA THR A 494 25.16 -47.96 0.57
C THR A 494 25.17 -46.47 0.20
N GLY A 495 24.16 -45.72 0.66
CA GLY A 495 24.06 -44.29 0.42
C GLY A 495 22.75 -43.70 0.89
N LEU A 496 22.46 -42.49 0.42
CA LEU A 496 21.23 -41.76 0.72
C LEU A 496 20.36 -41.66 -0.53
N ASP A 497 19.10 -42.07 -0.40
CA ASP A 497 18.06 -41.76 -1.37
C ASP A 497 17.50 -40.38 -1.02
N HIS A 498 18.05 -39.36 -1.67
CA HIS A 498 17.63 -37.97 -1.49
C HIS A 498 16.22 -37.69 -2.02
N GLU A 499 15.70 -38.49 -2.96
CA GLU A 499 14.36 -38.31 -3.51
C GLU A 499 13.27 -38.78 -2.53
N ARG A 500 13.54 -39.86 -1.79
CA ARG A 500 12.57 -40.47 -0.86
C ARG A 500 12.88 -40.27 0.62
N GLN A 501 13.95 -39.55 0.93
CA GLN A 501 14.38 -39.28 2.30
C GLN A 501 14.58 -40.56 3.12
N ALA A 502 15.28 -41.53 2.52
CA ALA A 502 15.55 -42.83 3.11
C ALA A 502 17.01 -43.27 2.90
N LEU A 503 17.52 -44.14 3.75
CA LEU A 503 18.80 -44.82 3.52
C LEU A 503 18.66 -45.83 2.37
N ALA A 504 19.56 -45.80 1.40
CA ALA A 504 19.72 -46.90 0.45
C ALA A 504 20.48 -48.03 1.14
N VAL A 505 19.90 -49.24 1.17
CA VAL A 505 20.47 -50.38 1.89
C VAL A 505 20.50 -51.64 1.04
N GLU A 506 21.61 -52.36 1.09
CA GLU A 506 21.77 -53.67 0.45
C GLU A 506 21.94 -54.77 1.52
N PRO A 507 21.50 -56.02 1.25
CA PRO A 507 21.79 -57.14 2.15
C PRO A 507 23.30 -57.27 2.38
N ALA A 508 23.72 -57.33 3.64
CA ALA A 508 25.13 -57.52 3.95
C ALA A 508 25.52 -58.95 3.56
N GLU A 509 26.49 -59.11 2.66
CA GLU A 509 27.04 -60.43 2.32
C GLU A 509 27.57 -61.10 3.59
N ARG A 510 27.17 -62.37 3.80
CA ARG A 510 27.70 -63.20 4.89
C ARG A 510 29.18 -63.43 4.60
N GLU A 511 30.06 -62.88 5.45
CA GLU A 511 31.46 -63.28 5.46
C GLU A 511 31.51 -64.82 5.64
N PRO A 512 32.10 -65.58 4.71
CA PRO A 512 32.14 -67.03 4.84
C PRO A 512 32.93 -67.35 6.11
N ALA A 513 32.28 -68.10 7.02
CA ALA A 513 32.91 -68.57 8.24
C ALA A 513 34.23 -69.25 7.86
N GLY A 514 35.35 -68.70 8.35
CA GLY A 514 36.64 -69.35 8.25
C GLY A 514 36.51 -70.77 8.80
N ASP A 515 36.88 -71.74 7.98
CA ASP A 515 36.94 -73.16 8.34
C ASP A 515 37.84 -73.34 9.59
N PRO A 516 37.51 -74.27 10.50
CA PRO A 516 37.87 -74.26 11.93
C PRO A 516 39.36 -74.41 12.26
#